data_AF-A0A845GDI0-F1
#
_entry.id   AF-A0A845GDI0-F1
#
_cell.length_a   1.000
_cell.length_b   1.000
_cell.length_c   1.000
_cell.angle_alpha   90.00
_cell.angle_beta   90.00
_cell.angle_gamma   90.00
#
_symmetry.space_group_name_H-M   'P 1'
#
loop_
_entity.id
_entity.type
_entity.pdbx_description
1 polymer ?
#
loop_
_entity_poly.entity_id
_entity_poly.type
_entity_poly.pdbx_seq_one_letter_code
_entity_poly.pdbx_strand_id
1 'polypeptide(L)'
;ALGAQPVQWSWTLAAALAYVAAGPGVIAFRCWGAGVQAAGPAIGAFFVNLTPLFTAVLSAAFLGDAPHGYHVAAFALIVGGIVVSARR
;
A
#
# COMPACT_ATOMS: atom_id res chain seq x y z
N ALA A 1 -8.17 23.72 -24.98
CA ALA A 1 -7.13 24.02 -23.96
C ALA A 1 -7.66 23.53 -22.61
N LEU A 2 -7.03 22.52 -22.01
CA LEU A 2 -7.37 22.08 -20.65
C LEU A 2 -6.88 23.16 -19.69
N GLY A 3 -7.75 24.15 -19.40
CA GLY A 3 -7.45 25.19 -18.41
C GLY A 3 -7.19 24.53 -17.06
N ALA A 4 -6.09 24.92 -16.41
CA ALA A 4 -5.79 24.45 -15.06
C ALA A 4 -6.99 24.77 -14.15
N GLN A 5 -7.65 23.72 -13.65
CA GLN A 5 -8.74 23.89 -12.69
C GLN A 5 -8.18 24.58 -11.45
N PRO A 6 -8.75 25.73 -11.02
CA PRO A 6 -8.23 26.47 -9.87
C PRO A 6 -8.36 25.62 -8.61
N VAL A 7 -7.28 25.53 -7.83
CA VAL A 7 -7.26 24.80 -6.56
C VAL A 7 -8.32 25.38 -5.63
N GLN A 8 -9.30 24.54 -5.26
CA GLN A 8 -10.35 24.90 -4.32
C GLN A 8 -9.83 24.75 -2.89
N TRP A 9 -9.26 25.82 -2.35
CA TRP A 9 -8.78 25.84 -0.98
C TRP A 9 -9.93 25.64 0.01
N SER A 10 -9.81 24.62 0.86
CA SER A 10 -10.78 24.30 1.89
C SER A 10 -10.10 23.64 3.08
N TRP A 11 -10.73 23.72 4.25
CA TRP A 11 -10.26 22.99 5.43
C TRP A 11 -10.24 21.48 5.21
N THR A 12 -11.17 20.96 4.40
CA THR A 12 -11.17 19.55 3.97
C THR A 12 -9.91 19.19 3.18
N LEU A 13 -9.51 20.05 2.23
CA LEU A 13 -8.26 19.86 1.49
C LEU A 13 -7.04 19.89 2.42
N ALA A 14 -6.99 20.87 3.33
CA ALA A 14 -5.90 20.97 4.30
C ALA A 14 -5.82 19.72 5.20
N ALA A 15 -6.96 19.21 5.68
CA ALA A 15 -7.04 17.99 6.48
C ALA A 15 -6.63 16.74 5.69
N ALA A 16 -7.07 16.61 4.43
CA ALA A 16 -6.67 15.51 3.55
C ALA A 16 -5.15 15.51 3.30
N LEU A 17 -4.57 16.68 3.04
CA LEU A 17 -3.12 16.84 2.90
C LEU A 17 -2.38 16.47 4.18
N ALA A 18 -2.84 16.94 5.35
CA ALA A 18 -2.25 16.59 6.63
C ALA A 18 -2.29 15.07 6.89
N TYR A 19 -3.43 14.43 6.60
CA TYR A 19 -3.60 12.99 6.75
C TYR A 19 -2.63 12.20 5.86
N VAL A 20 -2.56 12.53 4.55
CA VAL A 20 -1.67 11.83 3.60
C VAL A 20 -0.20 12.11 3.90
N ALA A 21 0.15 13.34 4.28
CA ALA A 21 1.52 13.70 4.62
C ALA A 21 1.98 12.98 5.90
N ALA A 22 1.17 12.97 6.96
CA ALA A 22 1.56 12.37 8.22
C ALA A 22 1.56 10.84 8.16
N GLY A 23 0.46 10.22 7.73
CA GLY A 23 0.26 8.77 7.77
C GLY A 23 1.17 8.02 6.80
N PRO A 24 0.82 7.92 5.51
CA PRO A 24 1.63 7.23 4.53
C PRO A 24 2.94 7.97 4.19
N GLY A 25 2.96 9.30 4.25
CA GLY A 25 4.13 10.10 3.85
C GLY A 25 5.30 10.07 4.85
N VAL A 26 5.05 10.30 6.13
CA VAL A 26 6.12 10.39 7.14
C VAL A 26 6.19 9.13 7.99
N ILE A 27 5.09 8.76 8.64
CA ILE A 27 5.07 7.69 9.63
C ILE A 27 5.39 6.34 8.97
N ALA A 28 4.66 5.99 7.89
CA ALA A 28 4.85 4.71 7.22
C ALA A 28 6.27 4.54 6.67
N PHE A 29 6.81 5.55 5.98
CA PHE A 29 8.19 5.50 5.47
C PHE A 29 9.24 5.48 6.58
N ARG A 30 8.96 6.10 7.74
CA ARG A 30 9.86 6.03 8.88
C ARG A 30 9.91 4.64 9.49
N CYS A 31 8.75 4.02 9.71
CA CYS A 31 8.63 2.64 10.17
C CYS A 31 9.28 1.67 9.17
N TRP A 32 9.03 1.87 7.86
CA TRP A 32 9.64 1.09 6.80
C TRP A 32 11.17 1.16 6.85
N GLY A 33 11.72 2.38 6.87
CA GLY A 33 13.17 2.58 6.91
C GLY A 33 13.82 1.99 8.16
N ALA A 34 13.16 2.06 9.32
CA ALA A 34 13.64 1.42 10.55
C ALA A 34 13.61 -0.12 10.44
N GLY A 35 12.52 -0.68 9.91
CA GLY A 35 12.38 -2.13 9.70
C GLY A 35 13.41 -2.68 8.70
N VAL A 36 13.64 -1.98 7.59
CA VAL A 36 14.66 -2.36 6.60
C VAL A 36 16.07 -2.23 7.18
N GLN A 37 16.35 -1.21 8.01
CA GLN A 37 17.64 -1.12 8.69
C GLN A 37 17.89 -2.27 9.66
N ALA A 38 16.84 -2.74 10.35
CA ALA A 38 16.95 -3.84 11.31
C ALA A 38 17.00 -5.23 10.66
N ALA A 39 16.19 -5.48 9.62
CA ALA A 39 16.02 -6.79 8.98
C ALA A 39 16.78 -6.96 7.65
N GLY A 40 17.30 -5.87 7.10
CA GLY A 40 17.98 -5.83 5.82
C GLY A 40 17.04 -5.66 4.61
N PRO A 41 17.59 -5.21 3.46
CA PRO A 41 16.81 -4.90 2.26
C PRO A 41 16.17 -6.12 1.60
N ALA A 42 16.74 -7.32 1.74
CA ALA A 42 16.18 -8.55 1.18
C ALA A 42 14.83 -8.91 1.80
N ILE A 43 14.72 -8.86 3.14
CA ILE A 43 13.45 -9.07 3.85
C ILE A 43 12.46 -7.94 3.53
N GLY A 44 12.92 -6.69 3.44
CA GLY A 44 12.08 -5.58 2.98
C GLY A 44 11.44 -5.85 1.61
N ALA A 45 12.24 -6.23 0.61
CA ALA A 45 11.72 -6.53 -0.73
C ALA A 45 10.66 -7.63 -0.72
N PHE A 46 10.79 -8.64 0.14
CA PHE A 46 9.79 -9.67 0.32
C PHE A 46 8.44 -9.10 0.82
N PHE A 47 8.46 -8.26 1.85
CA PHE A 47 7.25 -7.65 2.41
C PHE A 47 6.51 -6.72 1.43
N VAL A 48 7.22 -6.05 0.52
CA VAL A 48 6.58 -5.22 -0.53
C VAL A 48 5.65 -6.07 -1.42
N ASN A 49 5.97 -7.34 -1.65
CA ASN A 49 5.09 -8.23 -2.42
C ASN A 49 3.77 -8.52 -1.69
N LEU A 50 3.70 -8.33 -0.37
CA LEU A 50 2.47 -8.49 0.42
C LEU A 50 1.56 -7.25 0.38
N THR A 51 2.02 -6.10 -0.12
CA THR A 51 1.20 -4.88 -0.25
C THR A 51 -0.15 -5.14 -0.95
N PRO A 52 -0.21 -5.75 -2.15
CA PRO A 52 -1.49 -6.03 -2.81
C PRO A 52 -2.42 -6.96 -2.01
N LEU A 53 -1.87 -7.90 -1.23
CA LEU A 53 -2.67 -8.72 -0.32
C LEU A 53 -3.31 -7.87 0.77
N PHE A 54 -2.51 -7.06 1.48
CA PHE A 54 -3.05 -6.18 2.52
C PHE A 54 -4.08 -5.21 1.94
N THR A 55 -3.84 -4.66 0.76
CA THR A 55 -4.83 -3.82 0.05
C THR A 55 -6.14 -4.56 -0.16
N ALA A 56 -6.12 -5.81 -0.62
CA ALA A 56 -7.34 -6.61 -0.82
C ALA A 56 -8.08 -6.89 0.49
N VAL A 57 -7.37 -7.27 1.56
CA VAL A 57 -7.97 -7.53 2.88
C VAL A 57 -8.60 -6.25 3.45
N LEU A 58 -7.87 -5.13 3.41
CA LEU A 58 -8.37 -3.86 3.91
C LEU A 58 -9.56 -3.35 3.08
N SER A 59 -9.54 -3.53 1.75
CA SER A 59 -10.68 -3.21 0.89
C SER A 59 -11.92 -4.01 1.28
N ALA A 60 -11.79 -5.32 1.44
CA ALA A 60 -12.90 -6.16 1.87
C ALA A 60 -13.43 -5.78 3.27
N ALA A 61 -12.52 -5.45 4.21
CA ALA A 61 -12.88 -5.11 5.58
C ALA A 61 -13.53 -3.72 5.73
N PHE A 62 -13.03 -2.71 5.02
CA PHE A 62 -13.47 -1.31 5.18
C PHE A 62 -14.50 -0.85 4.15
N LEU A 63 -14.43 -1.37 2.91
CA LEU A 63 -15.36 -1.00 1.84
C LEU A 63 -16.46 -2.04 1.63
N GLY A 64 -16.30 -3.27 2.14
CA GLY A 64 -17.27 -4.36 1.93
C GLY A 64 -17.22 -4.97 0.53
N ASP A 65 -16.27 -4.54 -0.32
CA ASP A 65 -16.07 -5.10 -1.65
C ASP A 65 -15.45 -6.50 -1.53
N ALA A 66 -16.29 -7.52 -1.68
CA ALA A 66 -15.84 -8.90 -1.68
C ALA A 66 -14.90 -9.15 -2.86
N PRO A 67 -13.77 -9.87 -2.65
CA PRO A 67 -12.82 -10.13 -3.71
C PRO A 67 -13.47 -10.95 -4.84
N HIS A 68 -13.71 -10.31 -5.98
CA HIS A 68 -14.05 -10.97 -7.23
C HIS A 68 -13.01 -12.02 -7.63
N GLY A 69 -13.38 -12.97 -8.51
CA GLY A 69 -12.52 -14.11 -8.88
C GLY A 69 -11.12 -13.73 -9.40
N TYR A 70 -10.94 -12.55 -9.98
CA TYR A 70 -9.62 -12.05 -10.39
C TYR A 70 -8.71 -11.68 -9.20
N HIS A 71 -9.26 -11.29 -8.03
CA HIS A 71 -8.50 -11.10 -6.80
C HIS A 71 -7.95 -12.42 -6.26
N VAL A 72 -8.68 -13.53 -6.44
CA VAL A 72 -8.19 -14.87 -6.06
C VAL A 72 -6.98 -15.26 -6.92
N ALA A 73 -7.04 -15.01 -8.23
CA ALA A 73 -5.92 -15.25 -9.13
C ALA A 73 -4.71 -14.37 -8.80
N ALA A 74 -4.94 -13.07 -8.53
CA ALA A 74 -3.89 -12.16 -8.08
C ALA A 74 -3.27 -12.64 -6.76
N PHE A 75 -4.09 -13.06 -5.79
CA PHE A 75 -3.64 -13.59 -4.51
C PHE A 75 -2.79 -14.85 -4.69
N ALA A 76 -3.22 -15.77 -5.53
CA ALA A 76 -2.46 -16.98 -5.85
C ALA A 76 -1.10 -16.67 -6.51
N LEU A 77 -1.04 -15.68 -7.41
CA LEU A 77 0.21 -15.25 -8.03
C LEU A 77 1.16 -14.59 -7.04
N ILE A 78 0.65 -13.75 -6.13
CA ILE A 78 1.44 -13.12 -5.06
C ILE A 78 2.02 -14.21 -4.13
N VAL A 79 1.17 -15.10 -3.63
CA VAL A 79 1.59 -16.20 -2.75
C VAL A 79 2.59 -17.11 -3.47
N GLY A 80 2.35 -17.43 -4.74
CA GLY A 80 3.26 -18.21 -5.58
C GLY A 80 4.63 -17.55 -5.72
N GLY A 81 4.67 -16.26 -6.06
CA GLY A 81 5.91 -15.49 -6.19
C GLY A 81 6.70 -15.43 -4.87
N ILE A 82 6.00 -15.19 -3.76
CA ILE A 82 6.56 -15.20 -2.40
C ILE A 82 7.18 -16.57 -2.07
N VAL A 83 6.48 -17.68 -2.32
CA VAL A 83 7.00 -19.02 -2.04
C VAL A 83 8.23 -19.34 -2.89
N VAL A 84 8.25 -18.93 -4.16
CA VAL A 84 9.41 -19.12 -5.04
C VAL A 84 10.60 -18.28 -4.57
N SER A 85 10.38 -17.01 -4.22
CA SER A 85 11.42 -16.12 -3.70
C SER A 85 11.94 -16.52 -2.33
N ALA A 86 11.10 -17.09 -1.46
CA ALA A 86 11.51 -17.57 -0.13
C ALA A 86 12.27 -18.90 -0.17
N ARG A 87 12.18 -19.64 -1.28
CA ARG A 87 12.90 -20.91 -1.50
C ARG A 87 14.26 -20.71 -2.18
N ARG A 88 14.59 -19.49 -2.59
CA ARG A 88 15.90 -19.09 -3.12
C ARG A 88 16.69 -18.32 -2.07
#